data_AF-A0A1Q4UUJ1-F1
#
_entry.id   AF-A0A1Q4UUJ1-F1
#
_cell.length_a   1.000
_cell.length_b   1.000
_cell.length_c   1.000
_cell.angle_alpha   90.00
_cell.angle_beta   90.00
_cell.angle_gamma   90.00
#
_symmetry.space_group_name_H-M   'P 1'
#
loop_
_entity.id
_entity.type
_entity.pdbx_description
1 polymer ?
#
loop_
_entity_poly.entity_id
_entity_poly.type
_entity_poly.pdbx_seq_one_letter_code
_entity_poly.pdbx_strand_id
1 'polypeptide(L)'
;MNIFKAIPVLMLVAVLSACATAPQQSLTDIRELQTKRQQAATRTFNKTPDQIYDAAQTVFNAMDGGDFIYDLKEDRLLASRWWTFYAVFATGFGRQYFEVVTKPNDAATVVTLGEDEDAHTGMFSTPVSTQFKDHLSVGGNSRIGATIGDYNLFFDRLDYVLGLSDSWPSCENAQTYRNMETSKRLVFCDLVGIDDKTP
;
A
#
# COMPACT_ATOMS: atom_id res chain seq x y z
N MET A 1 -58.31 13.11 -20.83
CA MET A 1 -57.42 13.91 -19.96
C MET A 1 -57.34 13.21 -18.60
N ASN A 2 -56.35 12.34 -18.39
CA ASN A 2 -56.15 11.58 -17.13
C ASN A 2 -54.67 11.14 -16.98
N ILE A 3 -53.73 12.07 -17.15
CA ILE A 3 -52.28 11.79 -17.09
C ILE A 3 -51.70 12.10 -15.68
N PHE A 4 -52.47 12.72 -14.78
CA PHE A 4 -51.97 13.28 -13.52
C PHE A 4 -51.98 12.34 -12.29
N LYS A 5 -52.34 11.06 -12.42
CA LYS A 5 -52.45 10.15 -11.25
C LYS A 5 -51.33 9.11 -11.11
N ALA A 6 -50.43 8.97 -12.09
CA ALA A 6 -49.40 7.92 -12.10
C ALA A 6 -48.03 8.35 -11.54
N ILE A 7 -47.85 9.63 -11.20
CA ILE A 7 -46.55 10.19 -10.81
C ILE A 7 -46.10 9.83 -9.36
N PRO A 8 -46.96 9.66 -8.33
CA PRO A 8 -46.47 9.48 -6.97
C PRO A 8 -45.98 8.05 -6.67
N VAL A 9 -46.29 7.06 -7.51
CA VAL A 9 -45.90 5.65 -7.28
C VAL A 9 -44.48 5.36 -7.78
N LEU A 10 -44.00 6.10 -8.79
CA LEU A 10 -42.68 5.85 -9.38
C LEU A 10 -41.51 6.36 -8.51
N MET A 11 -41.71 7.43 -7.72
CA MET A 11 -40.68 7.94 -6.79
C MET A 11 -40.43 7.02 -5.58
N LEU A 12 -41.40 6.19 -5.19
CA LEU A 12 -41.26 5.34 -4.00
C LEU A 12 -40.35 4.12 -4.25
N VAL A 13 -40.28 3.62 -5.48
CA VAL A 13 -39.45 2.45 -5.85
C VAL A 13 -37.96 2.80 -5.97
N ALA A 14 -37.64 4.06 -6.28
CA ALA A 14 -36.25 4.53 -6.40
C ALA A 14 -35.55 4.68 -5.03
N VAL A 15 -36.30 4.87 -3.94
CA VAL A 15 -35.71 5.01 -2.58
C VAL A 15 -35.45 3.65 -1.93
N LEU A 16 -36.16 2.59 -2.33
CA LEU A 16 -36.03 1.24 -1.77
C LEU A 16 -34.87 0.41 -2.35
N SER A 17 -34.33 0.80 -3.51
CA SER A 17 -33.18 0.13 -4.13
C SER A 17 -31.82 0.63 -3.61
N ALA A 18 -31.80 1.67 -2.77
CA ALA A 18 -30.58 2.24 -2.20
C ALA A 18 -30.10 1.55 -0.90
N CYS A 19 -30.84 0.57 -0.37
CA CYS A 19 -30.44 -0.24 0.78
C CYS A 19 -29.89 -1.61 0.36
N ALA A 20 -29.19 -1.70 -0.78
CA ALA A 20 -28.32 -2.84 -1.04
C ALA A 20 -27.12 -2.73 -0.09
N THR A 21 -27.29 -3.20 1.15
CA THR A 21 -26.22 -3.30 2.14
C THR A 21 -25.07 -4.07 1.50
N ALA A 22 -23.91 -3.43 1.37
CA ALA A 22 -22.71 -4.12 0.89
C ALA A 22 -22.53 -5.40 1.72
N PRO A 23 -22.23 -6.55 1.09
CA PRO A 23 -22.07 -7.80 1.82
C PRO A 23 -21.03 -7.59 2.93
N GLN A 24 -21.48 -7.67 4.17
CA GLN A 24 -20.61 -7.53 5.33
C GLN A 24 -19.66 -8.74 5.34
N GLN A 25 -18.36 -8.50 5.18
CA GLN A 25 -17.38 -9.58 5.28
C GLN A 25 -17.49 -10.25 6.65
N SER A 26 -17.42 -11.58 6.67
CA SER A 26 -17.42 -12.29 7.94
C SER A 26 -16.10 -12.04 8.68
N LEU A 27 -16.11 -12.14 10.01
CA LEU A 27 -14.88 -12.05 10.82
C LEU A 27 -13.85 -13.11 10.41
N THR A 28 -14.30 -14.24 9.89
CA THR A 28 -13.47 -15.32 9.38
C THR A 28 -12.73 -14.88 8.12
N ASP A 29 -13.44 -14.27 7.17
CA ASP A 29 -12.84 -13.77 5.92
C ASP A 29 -11.83 -12.66 6.19
N ILE A 30 -12.13 -11.77 7.15
CA ILE A 30 -11.21 -10.71 7.58
C ILE A 30 -9.92 -11.32 8.12
N ARG A 31 -10.00 -12.27 9.06
CA ARG A 31 -8.82 -12.91 9.64
C ARG A 31 -7.99 -13.69 8.62
N GLU A 32 -8.66 -14.39 7.70
CA GLU A 32 -7.98 -15.10 6.62
C GLU A 32 -7.19 -14.12 5.74
N LEU A 33 -7.80 -13.00 5.36
CA LEU A 33 -7.14 -11.98 4.56
C LEU A 33 -5.96 -11.33 5.30
N GLN A 34 -6.14 -11.00 6.58
CA GLN A 34 -5.07 -10.48 7.43
C GLN A 34 -3.88 -11.45 7.48
N THR A 35 -4.15 -12.75 7.61
CA THR A 35 -3.13 -13.80 7.63
C THR A 35 -2.38 -13.86 6.30
N LYS A 36 -3.08 -13.84 5.16
CA LYS A 36 -2.46 -13.85 3.83
C LYS A 36 -1.58 -12.62 3.59
N ARG A 37 -2.04 -11.43 4.02
CA ARG A 37 -1.25 -10.20 3.94
C ARG A 37 -0.02 -10.26 4.83
N GLN A 38 -0.14 -10.78 6.06
CA GLN A 38 1.01 -10.99 6.95
C GLN A 38 2.06 -11.92 6.33
N GLN A 39 1.61 -12.98 5.67
CA GLN A 39 2.49 -13.91 4.96
C GLN A 39 3.17 -13.24 3.77
N ALA A 40 2.43 -12.50 2.94
CA ALA A 40 3.01 -11.80 1.78
C ALA A 40 3.98 -10.69 2.20
N ALA A 41 3.70 -10.02 3.33
CA ALA A 41 4.53 -8.98 3.90
C ALA A 41 5.81 -9.48 4.58
N THR A 42 6.04 -10.80 4.64
CA THR A 42 7.22 -11.39 5.30
C THR A 42 7.95 -12.32 4.35
N ARG A 43 9.26 -12.10 4.13
CA ARG A 43 10.12 -13.02 3.36
C ARG A 43 11.46 -13.21 4.06
N THR A 44 12.06 -14.39 3.88
CA THR A 44 13.35 -14.74 4.49
C THR A 44 14.44 -14.72 3.43
N PHE A 45 15.57 -14.09 3.76
CA PHE A 45 16.70 -13.90 2.85
C PHE A 45 17.99 -14.45 3.46
N ASN A 46 18.83 -15.09 2.64
CA ASN A 46 20.21 -15.41 3.02
C ASN A 46 21.12 -14.19 2.76
N LYS A 47 20.84 -13.10 3.48
CA LYS A 47 21.51 -11.78 3.40
C LYS A 47 21.56 -11.16 4.79
N THR A 48 22.53 -10.27 5.03
CA THR A 48 22.60 -9.52 6.29
C THR A 48 21.53 -8.42 6.34
N PRO A 49 21.11 -7.96 7.53
CA PRO A 49 20.23 -6.79 7.67
C PRO A 49 20.68 -5.59 6.83
N ASP A 50 21.97 -5.24 6.88
CA ASP A 50 22.51 -4.10 6.12
C ASP A 50 22.29 -4.24 4.61
N GLN A 51 22.55 -5.44 4.05
CA GLN A 51 22.29 -5.71 2.63
C GLN A 51 20.80 -5.57 2.28
N ILE A 52 19.91 -5.96 3.19
CA ILE A 52 18.47 -5.80 3.03
C ILE A 52 18.08 -4.32 3.06
N TYR A 53 18.65 -3.52 3.96
CA TYR A 53 18.36 -2.10 4.06
C TYR A 53 18.83 -1.32 2.83
N ASP A 54 20.05 -1.57 2.35
CA ASP A 54 20.58 -0.96 1.13
C ASP A 54 19.71 -1.30 -0.09
N ALA A 55 19.30 -2.57 -0.18
CA ALA A 55 18.42 -3.02 -1.26
C ALA A 55 17.02 -2.40 -1.14
N ALA A 56 16.45 -2.34 0.06
CA ALA A 56 15.14 -1.73 0.29
C ALA A 56 15.15 -0.22 -0.02
N GLN A 57 16.22 0.49 0.35
CA GLN A 57 16.42 1.88 -0.02
C GLN A 57 16.42 2.07 -1.53
N THR A 58 17.12 1.19 -2.26
CA THR A 58 17.14 1.18 -3.74
C THR A 58 15.73 0.97 -4.31
N VAL A 59 14.96 0.02 -3.76
CA VAL A 59 13.58 -0.24 -4.18
C VAL A 59 12.69 1.00 -3.96
N PHE A 60 12.76 1.63 -2.78
CA PHE A 60 11.97 2.84 -2.50
C PHE A 60 12.37 4.02 -3.41
N ASN A 61 13.67 4.22 -3.65
CA ASN A 61 14.13 5.26 -4.57
C ASN A 61 13.67 5.03 -6.00
N ALA A 62 13.61 3.77 -6.44
CA ALA A 62 13.09 3.40 -7.75
C ALA A 62 11.59 3.64 -7.89
N MET A 63 10.83 3.63 -6.78
CA MET A 63 9.40 3.95 -6.78
C MET A 63 9.11 5.45 -6.92
N ASP A 64 9.96 6.34 -6.38
CA ASP A 64 9.62 7.77 -6.30
C ASP A 64 10.80 8.70 -6.54
N GLY A 65 11.70 8.32 -7.45
CA GLY A 65 12.74 9.22 -7.99
C GLY A 65 13.69 9.88 -6.99
N GLY A 66 13.74 9.44 -5.73
CA GLY A 66 14.56 10.01 -4.66
C GLY A 66 13.83 10.89 -3.64
N ASP A 67 12.51 11.00 -3.68
CA ASP A 67 11.72 11.84 -2.74
C ASP A 67 11.51 11.20 -1.35
N PHE A 68 12.03 9.99 -1.16
CA PHE A 68 12.02 9.31 0.14
C PHE A 68 13.07 9.88 1.09
N ILE A 69 12.65 10.04 2.34
CA ILE A 69 13.52 10.32 3.48
C ILE A 69 13.62 9.05 4.32
N TYR A 70 14.80 8.77 4.84
CA TYR A 70 15.11 7.54 5.58
C TYR A 70 15.58 7.81 7.01
N ASP A 71 15.29 6.87 7.90
CA ASP A 71 15.88 6.77 9.24
C ASP A 71 16.23 5.32 9.52
N LEU A 72 17.48 5.06 9.89
CA LEU A 72 17.98 3.70 10.13
C LEU A 72 18.09 3.47 11.65
N LYS A 73 17.41 2.43 12.12
CA LYS A 73 17.49 1.94 13.50
C LYS A 73 18.14 0.55 13.50
N GLU A 74 18.44 0.03 14.69
CA GLU A 74 19.16 -1.24 14.87
C GLU A 74 18.48 -2.44 14.18
N ASP A 75 17.14 -2.49 14.20
CA ASP A 75 16.35 -3.61 13.67
C ASP A 75 15.43 -3.23 12.50
N ARG A 76 15.49 -1.98 12.02
CA ARG A 76 14.62 -1.53 10.93
C ARG A 76 15.15 -0.35 10.14
N LEU A 77 14.78 -0.31 8.87
CA LEU A 77 14.82 0.88 8.03
C LEU A 77 13.42 1.51 8.00
N LEU A 78 13.34 2.78 8.37
CA LEU A 78 12.14 3.60 8.21
C LEU A 78 12.29 4.43 6.95
N ALA A 79 11.25 4.45 6.12
CA ALA A 79 11.19 5.26 4.91
C ALA A 79 9.90 6.06 4.91
N SER A 80 9.94 7.28 4.39
CA SER A 80 8.74 8.10 4.27
C SER A 80 8.82 9.06 3.11
N ARG A 81 7.68 9.37 2.51
CA ARG A 81 7.57 10.33 1.41
C ARG A 81 6.33 11.20 1.56
N TRP A 82 6.42 12.42 1.06
CA TRP A 82 5.27 13.31 0.95
C TRP A 82 4.55 13.06 -0.36
N TRP A 83 3.23 13.21 -0.37
CA TRP A 83 2.48 13.27 -1.61
C TRP A 83 1.43 14.38 -1.55
N THR A 84 1.09 14.89 -2.72
CA THR A 84 -0.05 15.76 -2.91
C THR A 84 -0.74 15.42 -4.22
N PHE A 85 -2.06 15.52 -4.26
CA PHE A 85 -2.80 15.51 -5.51
C PHE A 85 -3.68 16.76 -5.57
N TYR A 86 -3.85 17.23 -6.80
CA TYR A 86 -4.77 18.31 -7.12
C TYR A 86 -5.77 17.83 -8.16
N ALA A 87 -7.04 17.88 -7.81
CA ALA A 87 -8.18 17.74 -8.72
C ALA A 87 -9.00 19.05 -8.65
N VAL A 88 -9.69 19.38 -9.75
CA VAL A 88 -10.38 20.69 -9.94
C VAL A 88 -11.23 21.13 -8.74
N PHE A 89 -11.81 20.19 -7.98
CA PHE A 89 -12.60 20.47 -6.78
C PHE A 89 -12.09 19.82 -5.49
N ALA A 90 -10.89 19.20 -5.51
CA ALA A 90 -10.35 18.51 -4.35
C ALA A 90 -8.81 18.58 -4.34
N THR A 91 -8.26 19.02 -3.22
CA THR A 91 -6.85 18.85 -2.92
C THR A 91 -6.69 17.80 -1.84
N GLY A 92 -5.69 16.96 -1.99
CA GLY A 92 -5.26 16.03 -0.96
C GLY A 92 -3.76 16.14 -0.77
N PHE A 93 -3.32 15.98 0.46
CA PHE A 93 -1.91 15.89 0.78
C PHE A 93 -1.74 14.96 1.97
N GLY A 94 -0.60 14.31 2.03
CA GLY A 94 -0.33 13.35 3.08
C GLY A 94 1.12 12.94 3.12
N ARG A 95 1.41 12.08 4.09
CA ARG A 95 2.70 11.43 4.24
C ARG A 95 2.50 9.95 4.37
N GLN A 96 3.29 9.22 3.59
CA GLN A 96 3.35 7.77 3.63
C GLN A 96 4.57 7.34 4.41
N TYR A 97 4.39 6.27 5.17
CA TYR A 97 5.38 5.68 6.04
C TYR A 97 5.51 4.21 5.66
N PHE A 98 6.75 3.75 5.57
CA PHE A 98 7.12 2.37 5.35
C PHE A 98 8.16 1.97 6.37
N GLU A 99 8.11 0.72 6.81
CA GLU A 99 9.15 0.13 7.63
C GLU A 99 9.58 -1.20 7.05
N VAL A 100 10.88 -1.45 7.05
CA VAL A 100 11.47 -2.74 6.74
C VAL A 100 12.13 -3.24 8.01
N VAL A 101 11.46 -4.15 8.70
CA VAL A 101 11.95 -4.76 9.93
C VAL A 101 12.75 -6.01 9.58
N THR A 102 13.92 -6.17 10.17
CA THR A 102 14.73 -7.37 9.99
C THR A 102 14.92 -8.08 11.31
N LYS A 103 14.81 -9.41 11.28
CA LYS A 103 15.14 -10.27 12.40
C LYS A 103 16.16 -11.33 11.94
N PRO A 104 17.44 -11.20 12.31
CA PRO A 104 18.42 -12.23 11.99
C PRO A 104 18.09 -13.54 12.72
N ASN A 105 18.35 -14.66 12.05
CA ASN A 105 18.14 -16.03 12.52
C ASN A 105 19.25 -16.92 11.94
N ASP A 106 20.24 -17.32 12.75
CA ASP A 106 21.39 -18.24 12.53
C ASP A 106 22.08 -18.31 11.15
N ALA A 107 21.35 -18.38 10.03
CA ALA A 107 21.83 -18.36 8.66
C ALA A 107 21.00 -17.49 7.68
N ALA A 108 19.99 -16.76 8.15
CA ALA A 108 19.10 -15.97 7.31
C ALA A 108 18.53 -14.76 8.08
N THR A 109 17.93 -13.83 7.35
CA THR A 109 17.25 -12.65 7.89
C THR A 109 15.78 -12.73 7.49
N VAL A 110 14.89 -12.73 8.48
CA VAL A 110 13.45 -12.57 8.25
C VAL A 110 13.19 -11.09 8.08
N VAL A 111 12.54 -10.72 6.98
CA VAL A 111 12.26 -9.34 6.59
C VAL A 111 10.76 -9.14 6.53
N THR A 112 10.27 -8.10 7.21
CA THR A 112 8.86 -7.73 7.22
C THR A 112 8.67 -6.31 6.72
N LEU A 113 7.78 -6.11 5.74
CA LEU A 113 7.38 -4.78 5.25
C LEU A 113 6.10 -4.33 5.96
N GLY A 114 6.16 -3.21 6.67
CA GLY A 114 5.01 -2.52 7.26
C GLY A 114 4.78 -1.16 6.61
N GLU A 115 3.58 -0.64 6.74
CA GLU A 115 3.18 0.62 6.12
C GLU A 115 2.05 1.34 6.84
N ASP A 116 1.99 2.67 6.72
CA ASP A 116 0.92 3.51 7.23
C ASP A 116 0.90 4.88 6.53
N GLU A 117 -0.18 5.63 6.66
CA GLU A 117 -0.30 6.97 6.07
C GLU A 117 -1.08 7.94 6.94
N ASP A 118 -0.62 9.19 6.94
CA ASP A 118 -1.38 10.33 7.41
C ASP A 118 -1.79 11.17 6.21
N ALA A 119 -3.07 11.10 5.83
CA ALA A 119 -3.64 11.82 4.71
C ALA A 119 -4.73 12.78 5.17
N HIS A 120 -4.81 13.94 4.53
CA HIS A 120 -5.88 14.91 4.72
C HIS A 120 -6.44 15.34 3.37
N THR A 121 -7.76 15.48 3.32
CA THR A 121 -8.49 16.01 2.16
C THR A 121 -9.33 17.20 2.63
N GLY A 122 -9.35 18.27 1.84
CA GLY A 122 -10.16 19.45 2.14
C GLY A 122 -9.45 20.78 1.87
N MET A 123 -10.20 21.87 2.01
CA MET A 123 -9.71 23.24 1.76
C MET A 123 -8.71 23.76 2.80
N PHE A 124 -8.57 23.11 3.95
CA PHE A 124 -7.75 23.57 5.06
C PHE A 124 -6.58 22.61 5.30
N SER A 125 -5.36 23.14 5.33
CA SER A 125 -4.18 22.35 5.63
C SER A 125 -4.06 22.10 7.14
N THR A 126 -4.31 20.87 7.59
CA THR A 126 -3.87 20.42 8.92
C THR A 126 -2.41 19.96 8.83
N PRO A 127 -1.59 20.19 9.87
CA PRO A 127 -0.22 19.69 9.89
C PRO A 127 -0.21 18.16 9.83
N VAL A 128 0.60 17.61 8.91
CA VAL A 128 0.94 16.19 8.90
C VAL A 128 2.27 16.02 9.63
N SER A 129 2.41 14.92 10.38
CA SER A 129 3.59 14.69 11.22
C SER A 129 4.88 14.68 10.39
N THR A 130 5.89 15.41 10.86
CA THR A 130 7.22 15.38 10.28
C THR A 130 8.09 14.23 10.83
N GLN A 131 7.62 13.54 11.87
CA GLN A 131 8.35 12.43 12.50
C GLN A 131 8.10 11.12 11.76
N PHE A 132 9.10 10.24 11.77
CA PHE A 132 8.93 8.86 11.34
C PHE A 132 7.98 8.12 12.29
N LYS A 133 7.23 7.17 11.72
CA LYS A 133 6.46 6.19 12.47
C LYS A 133 7.22 4.87 12.48
N ASP A 134 7.06 4.11 13.55
CA ASP A 134 7.59 2.75 13.68
C ASP A 134 6.50 1.80 14.22
N HIS A 135 6.78 0.50 14.18
CA HIS A 135 5.83 -0.56 14.52
C HIS A 135 4.57 -0.47 13.67
N LEU A 136 4.76 -0.23 12.38
CA LEU A 136 3.69 -0.12 11.41
C LEU A 136 2.92 -1.44 11.30
N SER A 137 1.61 -1.32 11.11
CA SER A 137 0.75 -2.49 11.00
C SER A 137 1.01 -3.21 9.68
N VAL A 138 1.04 -4.53 9.78
CA VAL A 138 0.98 -5.42 8.64
C VAL A 138 -0.43 -6.01 8.58
N GLY A 139 -1.03 -6.08 7.39
CA GLY A 139 -2.28 -6.81 7.22
C GLY A 139 -3.57 -5.99 7.37
N GLY A 140 -3.62 -4.79 6.80
CA GLY A 140 -4.90 -4.25 6.32
C GLY A 140 -5.64 -3.21 7.16
N ASN A 141 -5.10 -2.82 8.32
CA ASN A 141 -5.48 -1.55 8.97
C ASN A 141 -4.60 -0.38 8.50
N SER A 142 -3.71 -0.61 7.53
CA SER A 142 -2.93 0.45 6.88
C SER A 142 -3.88 1.38 6.13
N ARG A 143 -3.69 2.68 6.31
CA ARG A 143 -4.44 3.73 5.60
C ARG A 143 -4.03 3.87 4.13
N ILE A 144 -2.83 3.42 3.79
CA ILE A 144 -2.31 3.34 2.42
C ILE A 144 -3.10 2.32 1.59
N GLY A 145 -3.55 1.24 2.24
CA GLY A 145 -4.34 0.19 1.63
C GLY A 145 -3.52 -0.79 0.78
N ALA A 146 -2.27 -1.12 1.17
CA ALA A 146 -1.54 -2.16 0.44
C ALA A 146 -2.29 -3.47 0.41
N THR A 147 -2.09 -4.11 -0.72
CA THR A 147 -2.62 -5.41 -1.04
C THR A 147 -1.55 -6.48 -0.88
N ILE A 148 -1.96 -7.74 -0.94
CA ILE A 148 -1.04 -8.87 -1.11
C ILE A 148 -0.08 -8.62 -2.30
N GLY A 149 -0.59 -8.01 -3.36
CA GLY A 149 0.19 -7.72 -4.55
C GLY A 149 1.28 -6.68 -4.34
N ASP A 150 1.06 -5.68 -3.48
CA ASP A 150 2.05 -4.66 -3.16
C ASP A 150 3.24 -5.25 -2.40
N TYR A 151 2.97 -6.11 -1.41
CA TYR A 151 4.03 -6.80 -0.68
C TYR A 151 4.86 -7.70 -1.61
N ASN A 152 4.19 -8.49 -2.46
CA ASN A 152 4.88 -9.35 -3.42
C ASN A 152 5.73 -8.53 -4.40
N LEU A 153 5.19 -7.43 -4.93
CA LEU A 153 5.93 -6.55 -5.84
C LEU A 153 7.19 -5.98 -5.17
N PHE A 154 7.08 -5.51 -3.93
CA PHE A 154 8.26 -5.03 -3.19
C PHE A 154 9.31 -6.12 -3.00
N PHE A 155 8.91 -7.32 -2.58
CA PHE A 155 9.88 -8.39 -2.35
C PHE A 155 10.49 -8.92 -3.63
N ASP A 156 9.76 -8.96 -4.74
CA ASP A 156 10.32 -9.38 -6.04
C ASP A 156 11.28 -8.31 -6.60
N ARG A 157 11.06 -7.02 -6.29
CA ARG A 157 12.04 -5.94 -6.54
C ARG A 157 13.26 -6.08 -5.64
N LEU A 158 13.05 -6.45 -4.38
CA LEU A 158 14.13 -6.69 -3.43
C LEU A 158 14.99 -7.88 -3.89
N ASP A 159 14.37 -8.97 -4.38
CA ASP A 159 15.06 -10.11 -4.97
C ASP A 159 15.96 -9.69 -6.14
N TYR A 160 15.46 -8.83 -7.04
CA TYR A 160 16.26 -8.31 -8.15
C TYR A 160 17.48 -7.53 -7.65
N VAL A 161 17.29 -6.57 -6.75
CA VAL A 161 18.39 -5.74 -6.23
C VAL A 161 19.42 -6.57 -5.45
N LEU A 162 18.98 -7.65 -4.78
CA LEU A 162 19.84 -8.59 -4.07
C LEU A 162 20.53 -9.63 -4.99
N GLY A 163 20.27 -9.59 -6.29
CA GLY A 163 20.82 -10.53 -7.29
C GLY A 163 20.24 -11.93 -7.21
N LEU A 164 19.01 -12.08 -6.70
CA LEU A 164 18.26 -13.33 -6.61
C LEU A 164 17.29 -13.52 -7.79
N SER A 165 16.98 -12.45 -8.52
CA SER A 165 16.16 -12.43 -9.73
C SER A 165 16.88 -11.68 -10.85
N ASP A 166 16.73 -12.14 -12.08
CA ASP A 166 17.34 -11.53 -13.28
C ASP A 166 16.50 -10.39 -13.87
N SER A 167 15.26 -10.18 -13.40
CA SER A 167 14.33 -9.21 -13.97
C SER A 167 13.67 -8.32 -12.93
N TRP A 168 13.67 -7.00 -13.17
CA TRP A 168 12.92 -6.02 -12.41
C TRP A 168 11.42 -6.12 -12.74
N PRO A 169 10.54 -6.38 -11.76
CA PRO A 169 9.11 -6.34 -12.00
C PRO A 169 8.63 -4.87 -12.06
N SER A 170 8.44 -4.38 -13.28
CA SER A 170 7.75 -3.11 -13.53
C SER A 170 6.28 -3.21 -13.16
N CYS A 171 5.64 -2.06 -12.97
CA CYS A 171 4.22 -1.90 -12.73
C CYS A 171 3.36 -2.40 -13.90
N GLU A 172 3.90 -2.40 -15.12
CA GLU A 172 3.27 -3.02 -16.28
C GLU A 172 3.26 -4.56 -16.15
N ASN A 173 4.37 -5.15 -15.73
CA ASN A 173 4.50 -6.60 -15.54
C ASN A 173 3.79 -7.09 -14.26
N ALA A 174 3.63 -6.21 -13.28
CA ALA A 174 2.99 -6.45 -11.99
C ALA A 174 1.46 -6.66 -12.08
N GLN A 175 0.86 -6.57 -13.27
CA GLN A 175 -0.58 -6.78 -13.46
C GLN A 175 -1.09 -8.13 -12.92
N THR A 176 -0.24 -9.16 -12.92
CA THR A 176 -0.56 -10.48 -12.36
C THR A 176 -0.90 -10.44 -10.88
N TYR A 177 -0.28 -9.52 -10.13
CA TYR A 177 -0.54 -9.33 -8.69
C TYR A 177 -1.90 -8.69 -8.40
N ARG A 178 -2.51 -7.97 -9.36
CA ARG A 178 -3.80 -7.27 -9.18
C ARG A 178 -4.98 -8.21 -8.92
N ASN A 179 -4.83 -9.50 -9.22
CA ASN A 179 -5.88 -10.50 -9.01
C ASN A 179 -5.74 -11.26 -7.67
N MET A 180 -4.75 -10.90 -6.85
CA MET A 180 -4.49 -11.58 -5.57
C MET A 180 -5.41 -11.09 -4.43
N GLU A 181 -6.14 -10.01 -4.65
CA GLU A 181 -7.13 -9.48 -3.73
C GLU A 181 -8.33 -8.90 -4.50
N THR A 182 -9.45 -8.65 -3.82
CA THR A 182 -10.62 -7.98 -4.42
C THR A 182 -10.30 -6.57 -4.91
N SER A 183 -9.35 -5.90 -4.26
CA SER A 183 -8.78 -4.64 -4.75
C SER A 183 -7.80 -4.92 -5.89
N LYS A 184 -8.10 -4.43 -7.09
CA LYS A 184 -7.21 -4.52 -8.26
C LYS A 184 -6.11 -3.45 -8.28
N ARG A 185 -6.00 -2.65 -7.22
CA ARG A 185 -5.03 -1.56 -7.11
C ARG A 185 -3.71 -2.09 -6.55
N LEU A 186 -2.61 -1.64 -7.13
CA LEU A 186 -1.28 -1.76 -6.55
C LEU A 186 -0.86 -0.37 -6.11
N VAL A 187 -0.83 -0.14 -4.80
CA VAL A 187 -0.33 1.09 -4.20
C VAL A 187 1.05 1.46 -4.77
N PHE A 188 1.96 0.51 -4.92
CA PHE A 188 3.31 0.80 -5.43
C PHE A 188 3.38 1.14 -6.92
N CYS A 189 2.25 1.13 -7.62
CA CYS A 189 2.11 1.48 -9.03
C CYS A 189 1.09 2.57 -9.32
N ASP A 190 0.06 2.67 -8.49
CA ASP A 190 -1.13 3.49 -8.74
C ASP A 190 -1.20 4.69 -7.79
N LEU A 191 -0.15 4.97 -7.03
CA LEU A 191 -0.06 6.18 -6.22
C LEU A 191 0.40 7.35 -7.07
N VAL A 192 -0.20 8.52 -6.78
CA VAL A 192 0.20 9.77 -7.41
C VAL A 192 1.66 10.08 -7.07
N GLY A 193 2.40 10.53 -8.09
CA GLY A 193 3.81 10.91 -7.97
C GLY A 193 4.79 9.75 -8.14
N ILE A 194 4.34 8.48 -8.09
CA ILE A 194 5.22 7.34 -8.33
C ILE A 194 5.65 7.31 -9.81
N ASP A 195 6.95 7.47 -10.04
CA ASP A 195 7.59 7.16 -11.30
C ASP A 195 8.20 5.77 -11.17
N ASP A 196 7.59 4.75 -11.76
CA ASP A 196 8.15 3.38 -11.77
C ASP A 196 9.41 3.31 -12.64
N LYS A 197 10.53 3.73 -12.07
CA LYS A 197 11.84 3.71 -12.73
C LYS A 197 12.47 2.35 -12.52
N THR A 198 13.01 1.79 -13.59
CA THR A 198 13.94 0.67 -13.45
C THR A 198 15.25 1.23 -12.87
N PRO A 199 15.84 0.59 -11.83
CA PRO A 199 17.12 1.00 -11.27
C PRO A 199 18.26 1.03 -12.30
#